data_AF-G8X6X6-F1
#
_entry.id   AF-G8X6X6-F1
#
_cell.length_a   1.000
_cell.length_b   1.000
_cell.length_c   1.000
_cell.angle_alpha   90.00
_cell.angle_beta   90.00
_cell.angle_gamma   90.00
#
_symmetry.space_group_name_H-M   'P 1'
#
loop_
_entity.id
_entity.type
_entity.pdbx_description
1 polymer ?
#
loop_
_entity_poly.entity_id
_entity_poly.type
_entity_poly.pdbx_seq_one_letter_code
_entity_poly.pdbx_strand_id
1 'polypeptide(L)'
;MQSIDKYVVQALDNYPYWLEGTLESLGYALAYDNKNAMALGLYGRLYAEQMQDYESAKQYYAEALAADIHALEIYPHYAEVLLLNEDYEEAAKLIDFSLTIKGINKVQMWIKKIQLLERQQKIKAALKMIKEVKLISFTNDSYEIDQIEKRLKNKKELLKPKKSKKKKAEKKKSKK
;
A
#
# COMPACT_ATOMS: atom_id res chain seq x y z
N MET A 1 -16.28 13.06 -26.49
CA MET A 1 -15.43 13.49 -25.37
C MET A 1 -16.19 13.12 -24.12
N GLN A 2 -15.75 12.12 -23.34
CA GLN A 2 -16.37 11.90 -22.03
C GLN A 2 -16.12 13.18 -21.23
N SER A 3 -17.19 13.89 -20.91
CA SER A 3 -17.12 15.06 -20.03
C SER A 3 -16.66 14.56 -18.67
N ILE A 4 -15.69 15.25 -18.08
CA ILE A 4 -15.29 15.02 -16.69
C ILE A 4 -16.54 15.17 -15.82
N ASP A 5 -16.83 14.17 -14.98
CA ASP A 5 -17.95 14.22 -14.05
C ASP A 5 -17.68 15.30 -13.01
N LYS A 6 -18.48 16.37 -13.03
CA LYS A 6 -18.37 17.50 -12.12
C LYS A 6 -18.45 17.05 -10.66
N TYR A 7 -19.32 16.09 -10.34
CA TYR A 7 -19.52 15.64 -8.96
C TYR A 7 -18.34 14.83 -8.45
N VAL A 8 -17.69 14.04 -9.32
CA VAL A 8 -16.41 13.40 -8.98
C VAL A 8 -15.34 14.44 -8.67
N VAL A 9 -15.23 15.50 -9.47
CA VAL A 9 -14.27 16.58 -9.22
C VAL A 9 -14.56 17.29 -7.90
N GLN A 10 -15.82 17.60 -7.61
CA GLN A 10 -16.21 18.21 -6.34
C GLN A 10 -15.90 17.30 -5.15
N ALA A 11 -16.16 16.00 -5.27
CA ALA A 11 -15.83 15.04 -4.23
C ALA A 11 -14.31 14.98 -3.97
N LEU A 12 -13.50 15.00 -5.02
CA LEU A 12 -12.04 15.01 -4.92
C LEU A 12 -11.49 16.31 -4.31
N ASP A 13 -12.10 17.46 -4.63
CA ASP A 13 -11.70 18.77 -4.07
C ASP A 13 -12.05 18.88 -2.57
N ASN A 14 -13.19 18.31 -2.18
CA ASN A 14 -13.65 18.30 -0.79
C ASN A 14 -12.86 17.32 0.10
N TYR A 15 -12.41 16.19 -0.44
CA TYR A 15 -11.76 15.14 0.33
C TYR A 15 -10.29 15.47 0.64
N PRO A 16 -9.78 15.26 1.87
CA PRO A 16 -10.45 14.67 3.04
C PRO A 16 -11.05 15.68 4.03
N TYR A 17 -11.06 16.97 3.72
CA TYR A 17 -11.32 18.03 4.71
C TYR A 17 -12.80 18.30 4.96
N TRP A 18 -13.67 18.11 3.96
CA TRP A 18 -15.11 18.31 4.07
C TRP A 18 -15.86 17.02 3.71
N LEU A 19 -16.02 16.16 4.72
CA LEU A 19 -16.59 14.81 4.53
C LEU A 19 -18.06 14.84 4.09
N GLU A 20 -18.88 15.74 4.65
CA GLU A 20 -20.28 15.90 4.27
C GLU A 20 -20.42 16.26 2.78
N GLY A 21 -19.69 17.29 2.33
CA GLY A 21 -19.69 17.68 0.92
C GLY A 21 -19.09 16.62 -0.01
N THR A 22 -18.14 15.82 0.49
CA THR A 22 -17.62 14.64 -0.23
C THR A 22 -18.73 13.61 -0.43
N LEU A 23 -19.43 13.23 0.64
CA LEU A 23 -20.51 12.23 0.59
C LEU A 23 -21.67 12.68 -0.28
N GLU A 24 -22.08 13.94 -0.19
CA GLU A 24 -23.13 14.49 -1.04
C GLU A 24 -22.73 14.43 -2.53
N SER A 25 -21.51 14.89 -2.85
CA SER A 25 -20.99 14.89 -4.22
C SER A 25 -20.86 13.46 -4.77
N LEU A 26 -20.37 12.53 -3.96
CA LEU A 26 -20.29 11.12 -4.34
C LEU A 26 -21.67 10.49 -4.57
N GLY A 27 -22.66 10.83 -3.73
CA GLY A 27 -24.03 10.41 -3.89
C GLY A 27 -24.62 10.86 -5.24
N TYR A 28 -24.38 12.11 -5.63
CA TYR A 28 -24.78 12.58 -6.97
C TYR A 28 -24.04 11.84 -8.08
N ALA A 29 -22.71 11.70 -7.99
CA ALA A 29 -21.92 11.00 -9.01
C ALA A 29 -22.44 9.57 -9.26
N LEU A 30 -22.66 8.79 -8.20
CA LEU A 30 -23.16 7.42 -8.31
C LEU A 30 -24.64 7.33 -8.70
N ALA A 31 -25.44 8.37 -8.44
CA ALA A 31 -26.81 8.43 -8.93
C ALA A 31 -26.86 8.61 -10.46
N TYR A 32 -25.92 9.35 -11.04
CA TYR A 32 -25.79 9.50 -12.50
C TYR A 32 -25.11 8.30 -13.16
N ASP A 33 -24.05 7.77 -12.54
CA ASP A 33 -23.33 6.58 -13.00
C ASP A 33 -22.88 5.74 -11.80
N ASN A 34 -23.65 4.70 -11.51
CA ASN A 34 -23.38 3.80 -10.38
C ASN A 34 -22.12 2.93 -10.57
N LYS A 35 -21.49 2.96 -11.75
CA LYS A 35 -20.24 2.26 -12.06
C LYS A 35 -19.07 3.22 -12.26
N ASN A 36 -19.21 4.49 -11.86
CA ASN A 36 -18.11 5.44 -11.93
C ASN A 36 -16.96 4.99 -11.02
N ALA A 37 -15.90 4.42 -11.63
CA ALA A 37 -14.79 3.82 -10.90
C ALA A 37 -14.06 4.82 -9.99
N MET A 38 -13.99 6.11 -10.38
CA MET A 38 -13.37 7.14 -9.56
C MET A 38 -14.21 7.45 -8.31
N ALA A 39 -15.54 7.53 -8.45
CA ALA A 39 -16.43 7.73 -7.31
C ALA A 39 -16.41 6.54 -6.34
N LEU A 40 -16.50 5.31 -6.88
CA LEU A 40 -16.39 4.08 -6.09
C LEU A 40 -15.02 3.98 -5.39
N GLY A 41 -13.94 4.29 -6.10
CA GLY A 41 -12.59 4.33 -5.53
C GLY A 41 -12.46 5.34 -4.38
N LEU A 42 -13.06 6.53 -4.51
CA LEU A 42 -13.04 7.52 -3.43
C LEU A 42 -13.91 7.11 -2.24
N TYR A 43 -15.04 6.43 -2.45
CA TYR A 43 -15.77 5.77 -1.36
C TYR A 43 -14.89 4.76 -0.62
N GLY A 44 -14.18 3.89 -1.36
CA GLY A 44 -13.25 2.93 -0.78
C GLY A 44 -12.20 3.60 0.11
N ARG A 45 -11.67 4.76 -0.32
CA ARG A 45 -10.74 5.55 0.48
C ARG A 45 -11.39 6.12 1.74
N LEU A 46 -12.58 6.69 1.62
CA LEU A 46 -13.33 7.25 2.75
C LEU A 46 -13.58 6.19 3.82
N TYR A 47 -14.06 5.00 3.46
CA TYR A 47 -14.29 3.92 4.42
C TYR A 47 -12.99 3.47 5.10
N ALA A 48 -11.90 3.31 4.35
CA ALA A 48 -10.62 2.87 4.89
C ALA A 48 -9.97 3.92 5.81
N GLU A 49 -9.93 5.18 5.37
CA GLU A 49 -9.16 6.25 6.00
C GLU A 49 -9.96 6.92 7.14
N GLN A 50 -11.28 7.08 6.99
CA GLN A 50 -12.11 7.81 7.95
C GLN A 50 -12.87 6.90 8.91
N MET A 51 -13.26 5.70 8.46
CA MET A 51 -14.08 4.77 9.26
C MET A 51 -13.32 3.55 9.74
N GLN A 52 -12.10 3.31 9.22
CA GLN A 52 -11.33 2.08 9.43
C GLN A 52 -12.12 0.80 9.09
N ASP A 53 -13.12 0.93 8.21
CA ASP A 53 -13.93 -0.18 7.73
C ASP A 53 -13.32 -0.74 6.45
N TYR A 54 -12.38 -1.67 6.65
CA TYR A 54 -11.62 -2.25 5.55
C TYR A 54 -12.44 -3.21 4.69
N GLU A 55 -13.46 -3.88 5.24
CA GLU A 55 -14.31 -4.78 4.44
C GLU A 55 -15.19 -4.00 3.47
N SER A 56 -15.81 -2.91 3.94
CA SER A 56 -16.55 -2.02 3.03
C SER A 56 -15.62 -1.40 1.99
N ALA A 57 -14.42 -0.94 2.39
CA ALA A 57 -13.45 -0.39 1.46
C ALA A 57 -13.04 -1.38 0.36
N LYS A 58 -12.78 -2.65 0.71
CA LYS A 58 -12.47 -3.73 -0.26
C LYS A 58 -13.59 -3.90 -1.27
N GLN A 59 -14.85 -3.91 -0.83
CA GLN A 59 -16.00 -4.04 -1.73
C GLN A 59 -16.05 -2.91 -2.75
N TYR A 60 -15.94 -1.66 -2.30
CA TYR A 60 -15.94 -0.50 -3.21
C TYR A 60 -14.79 -0.52 -4.21
N TYR A 61 -13.58 -0.90 -3.79
CA TYR A 61 -12.46 -1.03 -4.73
C TYR A 61 -12.63 -2.17 -5.72
N ALA A 62 -13.17 -3.31 -5.29
CA ALA A 62 -13.46 -4.43 -6.17
C ALA A 62 -14.52 -4.05 -7.22
N GLU A 63 -15.59 -3.36 -6.80
CA GLU A 63 -16.62 -2.84 -7.71
C GLU A 63 -16.04 -1.83 -8.71
N ALA A 64 -15.18 -0.93 -8.23
CA ALA A 64 -14.54 0.07 -9.07
C ALA A 64 -13.65 -0.58 -10.16
N LEU A 65 -12.84 -1.58 -9.79
CA LEU A 65 -11.99 -2.31 -10.74
C LEU A 65 -12.77 -3.25 -11.65
N ALA A 66 -13.94 -3.74 -11.21
CA ALA A 66 -14.86 -4.47 -12.07
C ALA A 66 -15.52 -3.55 -13.12
N ALA A 67 -15.74 -2.28 -12.78
CA ALA A 67 -16.24 -1.27 -13.71
C ALA A 67 -15.17 -0.77 -14.69
N ASP A 68 -13.97 -0.49 -14.19
CA ASP A 68 -12.82 -0.08 -15.00
C ASP A 68 -11.51 -0.66 -14.47
N ILE A 69 -11.01 -1.69 -15.14
CA ILE A 69 -9.74 -2.34 -14.81
C ILE A 69 -8.53 -1.41 -15.02
N HIS A 70 -8.70 -0.34 -15.79
CA HIS A 70 -7.70 0.69 -16.04
C HIS A 70 -7.84 1.90 -15.10
N ALA A 71 -8.63 1.81 -14.02
CA ALA A 71 -8.65 2.80 -12.93
C ALA A 71 -7.36 2.71 -12.09
N LEU A 72 -6.23 3.15 -12.67
CA LEU A 72 -4.87 2.94 -12.16
C LEU A 72 -4.68 3.46 -10.71
N GLU A 73 -5.33 4.57 -10.37
CA GLU A 73 -5.26 5.20 -9.04
C GLU A 73 -5.79 4.30 -7.92
N ILE A 74 -6.63 3.31 -8.23
CA ILE A 74 -7.28 2.46 -7.23
C ILE A 74 -6.32 1.41 -6.67
N TYR A 75 -5.43 0.86 -7.51
CA TYR A 75 -4.58 -0.28 -7.13
C TYR A 75 -3.71 -0.02 -5.88
N PRO A 76 -3.03 1.13 -5.74
CA PRO A 76 -2.24 1.41 -4.54
C PRO A 76 -3.09 1.49 -3.27
N HIS A 77 -4.28 2.08 -3.33
CA HIS A 77 -5.16 2.23 -2.17
C HIS A 77 -5.80 0.89 -1.78
N TYR A 78 -6.26 0.13 -2.76
CA TYR A 78 -6.80 -1.22 -2.51
C TYR A 78 -5.73 -2.15 -1.95
N ALA A 79 -4.52 -2.14 -2.51
CA ALA A 79 -3.40 -2.91 -1.96
C ALA A 79 -3.07 -2.48 -0.52
N GLU A 80 -3.15 -1.19 -0.18
CA GLU A 80 -2.95 -0.75 1.21
C GLU A 80 -4.03 -1.31 2.14
N VAL A 81 -5.31 -1.25 1.75
CA VAL A 81 -6.40 -1.80 2.54
C VAL A 81 -6.23 -3.29 2.79
N LEU A 82 -5.87 -4.07 1.77
CA LEU A 82 -5.59 -5.50 1.94
C LEU A 82 -4.42 -5.75 2.90
N LEU A 83 -3.39 -4.88 2.88
CA LEU A 83 -2.26 -4.99 3.80
C LEU A 83 -2.61 -4.58 5.24
N LEU A 84 -3.53 -3.62 5.42
CA LEU A 84 -4.02 -3.17 6.72
C LEU A 84 -4.97 -4.19 7.34
N ASN A 85 -5.82 -4.82 6.51
CA ASN A 85 -6.77 -5.85 6.93
C ASN A 85 -6.13 -7.25 7.06
N GLU A 86 -4.83 -7.37 6.83
CA GLU A 86 -4.06 -8.62 6.87
C GLU A 86 -4.43 -9.68 5.82
N ASP A 87 -5.12 -9.28 4.75
CA ASP A 87 -5.50 -10.11 3.58
C ASP A 87 -4.31 -10.33 2.63
N TYR A 88 -3.24 -10.95 3.14
CA TYR A 88 -1.95 -11.02 2.46
C TYR A 88 -1.94 -11.82 1.15
N GLU A 89 -2.78 -12.86 1.04
CA GLU A 89 -2.88 -13.65 -0.19
C GLU A 89 -3.55 -12.85 -1.31
N GLU A 90 -4.61 -12.12 -0.97
CA GLU A 90 -5.32 -11.25 -1.91
C GLU A 90 -4.43 -10.07 -2.32
N ALA A 91 -3.73 -9.44 -1.36
CA ALA A 91 -2.77 -8.38 -1.63
C ALA A 91 -1.70 -8.84 -2.62
N ALA A 92 -1.15 -10.05 -2.46
CA ALA A 92 -0.15 -10.60 -3.37
C ALA A 92 -0.69 -10.73 -4.80
N LYS A 93 -1.89 -11.29 -4.96
CA LYS A 93 -2.54 -11.45 -6.27
C LYS A 93 -2.81 -10.11 -6.94
N LEU A 94 -3.37 -9.15 -6.19
CA LEU A 94 -3.67 -7.81 -6.70
C LEU A 94 -2.39 -7.07 -7.15
N ILE A 95 -1.33 -7.13 -6.35
CA ILE A 95 -0.04 -6.48 -6.67
C ILE A 95 0.60 -7.11 -7.91
N ASP A 96 0.60 -8.45 -8.01
CA ASP A 96 1.19 -9.12 -9.17
C ASP A 96 0.38 -8.85 -10.43
N PHE A 97 -0.95 -8.81 -10.32
CA PHE A 97 -1.83 -8.43 -11.42
C PHE A 97 -1.61 -6.98 -11.86
N SER A 98 -1.57 -6.02 -10.93
CA SER A 98 -1.45 -4.60 -11.27
C SER A 98 -0.16 -4.28 -12.03
N LEU A 99 0.94 -4.99 -11.72
CA LEU A 99 2.22 -4.86 -12.42
C LEU A 99 2.17 -5.26 -13.91
N THR A 100 1.13 -5.98 -14.34
CA THR A 100 0.88 -6.32 -15.75
C THR A 100 0.15 -5.21 -16.52
N ILE A 101 -0.47 -4.26 -15.81
CA ILE A 101 -1.30 -3.22 -16.42
C ILE A 101 -0.42 -2.10 -16.99
N LYS A 102 -0.70 -1.72 -18.24
CA LYS A 102 -0.02 -0.60 -18.90
C LYS A 102 -0.37 0.71 -18.21
N GLY A 103 0.65 1.50 -17.88
CA GLY A 103 0.49 2.82 -17.24
C GLY A 103 0.54 2.80 -15.71
N ILE A 104 0.50 1.63 -15.08
CA ILE A 104 0.59 1.53 -13.62
C ILE A 104 1.89 2.15 -13.09
N ASN A 105 1.81 2.82 -11.93
CA ASN A 105 3.00 3.23 -11.20
C ASN A 105 3.66 1.99 -10.56
N LYS A 106 4.58 1.36 -11.30
CA LYS A 106 5.27 0.14 -10.84
C LYS A 106 6.04 0.34 -9.55
N VAL A 107 6.65 1.51 -9.35
CA VAL A 107 7.42 1.82 -8.13
C VAL A 107 6.52 1.74 -6.91
N GLN A 108 5.35 2.38 -6.98
CA GLN A 108 4.36 2.35 -5.91
C GLN A 108 3.86 0.93 -5.62
N MET A 109 3.62 0.12 -6.64
CA MET A 109 3.19 -1.27 -6.46
C MET A 109 4.31 -2.16 -5.88
N TRP A 110 5.57 -1.95 -6.27
CA TRP A 110 6.70 -2.65 -5.65
C TRP A 110 6.88 -2.27 -4.18
N ILE A 111 6.62 -1.02 -3.80
CA ILE A 111 6.61 -0.60 -2.40
C ILE A 111 5.56 -1.40 -1.61
N LYS A 112 4.33 -1.57 -2.14
CA LYS A 112 3.32 -2.44 -1.51
C LYS A 112 3.81 -3.89 -1.39
N LYS A 113 4.53 -4.42 -2.39
CA LYS A 113 5.14 -5.76 -2.33
C LYS A 113 6.22 -5.87 -1.25
N ILE A 114 7.06 -4.85 -1.09
CA ILE A 114 8.08 -4.80 -0.03
C ILE A 114 7.41 -4.79 1.34
N GLN A 115 6.35 -3.99 1.50
CA GLN A 115 5.55 -3.91 2.71
C GLN A 115 4.84 -5.24 3.05
N LEU A 116 4.34 -5.98 2.04
CA LEU A 116 3.81 -7.34 2.21
C LEU A 116 4.89 -8.29 2.75
N LEU A 117 6.08 -8.29 2.14
CA LEU A 117 7.20 -9.12 2.60
C LEU A 117 7.62 -8.77 4.02
N GLU A 118 7.58 -7.48 4.38
CA GLU A 118 7.86 -7.01 5.74
C GLU A 118 6.85 -7.55 6.76
N ARG A 119 5.55 -7.47 6.47
CA ARG A 119 4.47 -8.00 7.32
C ARG A 119 4.56 -9.52 7.48
N GLN A 120 4.97 -10.24 6.43
CA GLN A 120 5.26 -11.68 6.47
C GLN A 120 6.62 -12.04 7.13
N GLN A 121 7.33 -11.06 7.73
CA GLN A 121 8.66 -11.23 8.34
C GLN A 121 9.75 -11.73 7.38
N LYS A 122 9.54 -11.66 6.06
CA LYS A 122 10.50 -12.02 5.01
C LYS A 122 11.50 -10.88 4.76
N ILE A 123 12.13 -10.38 5.83
CA ILE A 123 12.97 -9.16 5.83
C ILE A 123 14.13 -9.24 4.83
N LYS A 124 14.76 -10.42 4.67
CA LYS A 124 15.86 -10.59 3.69
C LYS A 124 15.37 -10.43 2.25
N ALA A 125 14.19 -10.96 1.94
CA ALA A 125 13.58 -10.84 0.61
C ALA A 125 13.18 -9.39 0.34
N ALA A 126 12.57 -8.72 1.32
CA ALA A 126 12.21 -7.30 1.23
C ALA A 126 13.45 -6.42 0.93
N LEU A 127 14.56 -6.63 1.64
CA LEU A 127 15.82 -5.91 1.40
C LEU A 127 16.45 -6.20 0.02
N LYS A 128 16.27 -7.42 -0.52
CA LYS A 128 16.72 -7.74 -1.88
C LYS A 128 15.89 -6.98 -2.91
N MET A 129 14.57 -6.99 -2.76
CA MET A 129 13.64 -6.28 -3.63
C MET A 129 13.88 -4.78 -3.64
N ILE A 130 14.17 -4.16 -2.49
CA ILE A 130 14.56 -2.73 -2.43
C ILE A 130 15.72 -2.41 -3.36
N LYS A 131 16.75 -3.27 -3.42
CA LYS A 131 17.90 -3.04 -4.31
C LYS A 131 17.47 -3.10 -5.78
N GLU A 132 16.62 -4.05 -6.13
CA GLU A 132 16.08 -4.20 -7.49
C GLU A 132 15.25 -2.97 -7.88
N VAL A 133 14.36 -2.50 -6.99
CA VAL A 133 13.54 -1.30 -7.21
C VAL A 133 14.41 -0.05 -7.40
N LYS A 134 15.48 0.10 -6.62
CA LYS A 134 16.40 1.24 -6.77
C LYS A 134 17.16 1.26 -8.10
N LEU A 135 17.39 0.10 -8.71
CA LEU A 135 18.08 0.01 -10.01
C LEU A 135 17.19 0.40 -11.19
N ILE A 136 15.88 0.20 -11.04
CA ILE A 136 14.89 0.42 -12.11
C ILE A 136 14.09 1.71 -11.93
N SER A 137 14.09 2.30 -10.73
CA SER A 137 13.49 3.61 -10.48
C SER A 137 14.31 4.68 -11.18
N PHE A 138 13.63 5.50 -11.97
CA PHE A 138 14.20 6.65 -12.70
C PHE A 138 13.88 7.98 -12.02
N THR A 139 13.16 7.96 -10.90
CA THR A 139 12.88 9.16 -10.09
C THR A 139 13.96 9.36 -9.04
N ASN A 140 14.41 10.60 -8.88
CA ASN A 140 15.36 11.00 -7.84
C ASN A 140 14.75 10.97 -6.42
N ASP A 141 13.43 10.81 -6.32
CA ASP A 141 12.70 10.82 -5.06
C ASP A 141 12.60 9.42 -4.45
N SER A 142 13.75 8.89 -4.01
CA SER A 142 13.86 7.58 -3.36
C SER A 142 13.62 7.62 -1.85
N TYR A 143 13.18 8.75 -1.29
CA TYR A 143 13.13 8.97 0.14
C TYR A 143 12.33 7.88 0.88
N GLU A 144 11.14 7.54 0.38
CA GLU A 144 10.30 6.49 0.98
C GLU A 144 11.03 5.13 1.02
N ILE A 145 11.62 4.73 -0.11
CA ILE A 145 12.38 3.46 -0.23
C ILE A 145 13.56 3.47 0.73
N ASP A 146 14.26 4.59 0.88
CA ASP A 146 15.38 4.75 1.81
C ASP A 146 14.94 4.60 3.27
N GLN A 147 13.79 5.17 3.65
CA GLN A 147 13.24 5.01 5.00
C GLN A 147 12.81 3.56 5.26
N ILE A 148 12.16 2.91 4.29
CA ILE A 148 11.80 1.49 4.40
C ILE A 148 13.07 0.64 4.55
N GLU A 149 14.11 0.90 3.76
CA GLU A 149 15.37 0.16 3.85
C GLU A 149 16.03 0.29 5.23
N LYS A 150 16.09 1.53 5.76
CA LYS A 150 16.60 1.80 7.11
C LYS A 150 15.78 1.05 8.16
N ARG A 151 14.45 1.12 8.10
CA ARG A 151 13.54 0.40 9.01
C ARG A 151 13.78 -1.11 8.97
N LEU A 152 13.88 -1.70 7.78
CA LEU A 152 14.09 -3.14 7.60
C LEU A 152 15.48 -3.60 8.09
N LYS A 153 16.53 -2.80 7.86
CA LYS A 153 17.87 -3.07 8.41
C LYS A 153 17.84 -3.10 9.95
N ASN A 154 17.18 -2.12 10.56
CA ASN A 154 17.02 -2.07 12.02
C ASN A 154 16.26 -3.30 12.54
N LYS A 155 15.13 -3.67 11.91
CA LYS A 155 14.37 -4.89 12.25
C LYS A 155 15.24 -6.16 12.13
N LYS A 156 16.06 -6.25 11.09
CA LYS A 156 16.97 -7.39 10.88
C LYS A 156 18.00 -7.53 12.01
N GLU A 157 18.51 -6.42 12.55
CA GLU A 157 19.43 -6.44 13.70
C GLU A 157 18.74 -6.90 14.99
N LEU A 158 17.47 -6.51 15.21
CA LEU A 158 16.68 -6.96 16.37
C LEU A 158 16.39 -8.47 16.34
N LEU A 159 16.26 -9.05 15.15
CA LEU A 159 16.01 -10.48 14.96
C LEU A 159 17.28 -11.35 15.12
N LYS A 160 18.47 -10.76 15.26
CA LYS A 160 19.69 -11.54 15.51
C LYS A 160 19.66 -12.12 16.92
N PRO A 161 20.03 -13.40 17.13
CA PRO A 161 20.13 -13.95 18.46
C PRO A 161 21.13 -13.12 19.28
N LYS A 162 20.68 -12.61 20.44
CA LYS A 162 21.56 -11.90 21.38
C LYS A 162 22.72 -12.83 21.71
N LYS A 163 23.95 -12.49 21.30
CA LYS A 163 25.16 -13.19 21.74
C LYS A 163 25.16 -13.16 23.27
N SER A 164 24.89 -14.30 23.90
CA SER A 164 25.02 -14.46 25.35
C SER A 164 26.43 -14.03 25.77
N LYS A 165 26.54 -12.97 26.58
CA LYS A 165 27.79 -12.54 27.26
C LYS A 165 28.23 -13.57 28.33
N LYS A 166 28.17 -14.87 28.06
CA LYS A 166 28.70 -15.94 28.92
C LYS A 166 29.69 -16.79 28.13
N LYS A 167 30.94 -16.32 28.02
CA LYS A 167 32.15 -17.15 27.78
C LYS A 167 33.48 -16.37 27.82
N LYS A 168 33.55 -15.24 28.52
CA LYS A 168 34.84 -14.54 28.78
C LYS A 168 35.33 -14.59 30.23
N ALA A 169 34.58 -15.18 31.16
CA ALA A 169 34.98 -15.29 32.56
C ALA A 169 35.77 -16.57 32.91
N GLU A 170 35.64 -17.66 32.14
CA GLU A 170 36.23 -18.96 32.52
C GLU A 170 37.71 -19.13 32.12
N LYS A 171 38.22 -18.38 31.13
CA LYS A 171 39.64 -18.46 30.73
C LYS A 171 40.61 -17.65 31.61
N LYS A 172 40.13 -16.91 32.62
CA LYS A 172 40.99 -16.19 33.58
C LYS A 172 41.24 -16.92 34.90
N LYS A 173 40.61 -18.09 35.14
CA LYS A 173 40.82 -18.88 36.37
C LYS A 173 41.79 -20.07 36.22
N SER A 174 42.34 -20.34 35.03
CA SER A 174 43.30 -21.44 34.81
C SER A 174 44.77 -20.98 34.64
N LYS A 175 45.13 -19.79 35.13
CA LYS A 175 46.51 -19.28 35.19
C LYS A 175 46.84 -18.74 36.59
N LYS A 176 46.45 -19.47 37.63
CA LYS A 176 46.98 -19.28 38.98
C LYS A 176 47.70 -20.56 39.37
#